data_AF-A0A067M9F6-F1
#
_entry.id   AF-A0A067M9F6-F1
#
_cell.length_a   1.000
_cell.length_b   1.000
_cell.length_c   1.000
_cell.angle_alpha   90.00
_cell.angle_beta   90.00
_cell.angle_gamma   90.00
#
_symmetry.space_group_name_H-M   'P 1'
#
loop_
_entity.id
_entity.type
_entity.pdbx_description
1 polymer ?
#
loop_
_entity_poly.entity_id
_entity_poly.type
_entity_poly.pdbx_seq_one_letter_code
_entity_poly.pdbx_strand_id
1 'polypeptide(L)'
;MADFLPPYPGVSIDADTEIPGYTLDEKKITEILHDENTQKSVSDEIAKLSKLTLSVEESFHAVEDLLQRLISSPKYPSTFRGRFDGLSRKWSTYRKEYTSLLWESRTVAGKAHSDARIFYQTVIPWLQKDNVNVAEKIAGLDGYIKSLEKNVKNSETLSQKYSDLKRNVMKFSEEWDETIESCKGEIAIINSEVDALDEEIHELGRAIQGLKKKIGVLWGACATAVGGAGVAMLLGAICPLTWIVILAGAAAVAAGGAIYYYHVKRKHDQLNEARNEKLRQRERLCQNLETMEELHYSLESTAPEIQHVIDTIGTFAQVWNMICMDAQGIKDGLEKTQDLAFMPSLAKDNLEATAAMYQTLCNALYKFQTTIS
;
A
#
# COMPACT_ATOMS: atom_id res chain seq x y z
N MET A 1 16.97 -33.56 15.12
CA MET A 1 17.28 -32.13 15.27
C MET A 1 16.16 -31.50 16.06
N ALA A 2 16.30 -31.53 17.38
CA ALA A 2 15.40 -30.96 18.35
C ALA A 2 16.32 -30.20 19.30
N ASP A 3 16.49 -28.90 19.04
CA ASP A 3 17.35 -28.04 19.83
C ASP A 3 16.52 -27.19 20.79
N PHE A 4 16.93 -27.34 22.04
CA PHE A 4 16.66 -26.61 23.25
C PHE A 4 16.45 -25.10 23.07
N LEU A 5 15.30 -24.60 23.54
CA LEU A 5 15.19 -23.23 24.05
C LEU A 5 15.48 -23.24 25.57
N PRO A 6 16.22 -22.25 26.10
CA PRO A 6 16.49 -22.15 27.52
C PRO A 6 15.21 -21.77 28.30
N PRO A 7 15.09 -22.18 29.59
CA PRO A 7 13.96 -21.77 30.42
C PRO A 7 14.05 -20.28 30.73
N TYR A 8 12.91 -19.59 30.60
CA TYR A 8 12.75 -18.21 31.06
C TYR A 8 13.06 -18.10 32.56
N PRO A 9 13.78 -17.07 33.02
CA PRO A 9 14.00 -16.85 34.44
C PRO A 9 12.66 -16.53 35.10
N GLY A 10 12.27 -17.38 36.06
CA GLY A 10 11.09 -17.17 36.89
C GLY A 10 11.24 -15.89 37.69
N VAL A 11 10.41 -14.90 37.37
CA VAL A 11 10.20 -13.73 38.22
C VAL A 11 9.38 -14.21 39.41
N SER A 12 10.03 -14.35 40.56
CA SER A 12 9.36 -14.48 41.86
C SER A 12 8.66 -13.16 42.13
N ILE A 13 7.35 -13.14 42.01
CA ILE A 13 6.53 -12.00 42.43
C ILE A 13 6.35 -12.14 43.94
N ASP A 14 7.00 -11.25 44.70
CA ASP A 14 6.77 -11.12 46.13
C ASP A 14 5.29 -10.78 46.39
N ALA A 15 4.61 -11.65 47.13
CA ALA A 15 3.18 -11.60 47.40
C ALA A 15 2.74 -10.45 48.35
N ASP A 16 3.67 -9.59 48.77
CA ASP A 16 3.43 -8.53 49.78
C ASP A 16 3.62 -7.11 49.23
N THR A 17 3.58 -6.91 47.91
CA THR A 17 3.54 -5.54 47.37
C THR A 17 2.11 -5.00 47.49
N GLU A 18 1.82 -4.29 48.57
CA GLU A 18 0.62 -3.46 48.68
C GLU A 18 0.55 -2.52 47.47
N ILE A 19 -0.38 -2.82 46.56
CA ILE A 19 -0.70 -1.94 45.44
C ILE A 19 -1.30 -0.67 46.06
N PRO A 20 -0.72 0.52 45.88
CA PRO A 20 -1.31 1.75 46.37
C PRO A 20 -2.68 1.90 45.72
N GLY A 21 -3.72 1.82 46.56
CA GLY A 21 -5.11 1.92 46.12
C GLY A 21 -5.32 3.22 45.36
N TYR A 22 -5.53 3.10 44.05
CA TYR A 22 -6.06 4.18 43.23
C TYR A 22 -7.50 4.46 43.69
N THR A 23 -7.65 5.31 44.71
CA THR A 23 -8.90 6.03 44.92
C THR A 23 -8.96 7.10 43.84
N LEU A 24 -9.44 6.69 42.66
CA LEU A 24 -9.85 7.63 41.63
C LEU A 24 -10.97 8.47 42.26
N ASP A 25 -10.65 9.74 42.57
CA ASP A 25 -11.54 10.67 43.26
C ASP A 25 -12.93 10.66 42.62
N GLU A 26 -13.96 10.30 43.39
CA GLU A 26 -15.33 10.07 42.91
C GLU A 26 -15.88 11.29 42.17
N LYS A 27 -15.47 12.50 42.60
CA LYS A 27 -15.79 13.75 41.90
C LYS A 27 -15.28 13.76 40.47
N LYS A 28 -14.10 13.19 40.23
CA LYS A 28 -13.42 13.19 38.95
C LYS A 28 -14.09 12.24 37.96
N ILE A 29 -14.70 11.15 38.44
CA ILE A 29 -15.53 10.27 37.61
C ILE A 29 -16.78 11.03 37.18
N THR A 30 -17.51 11.66 38.09
CA THR A 30 -18.70 12.45 37.75
C THR A 30 -18.37 13.63 36.81
N GLU A 31 -17.21 14.26 36.98
CA GLU A 31 -16.70 15.33 36.10
C GLU A 31 -16.42 14.82 34.68
N ILE A 32 -15.82 13.63 34.54
CA ILE A 32 -15.57 12.98 33.23
C ILE A 32 -16.89 12.55 32.58
N LEU A 33 -17.85 12.00 33.34
CA LEU A 33 -19.15 11.57 32.80
C LEU A 33 -20.04 12.76 32.37
N HIS A 34 -19.83 13.95 32.95
CA HIS A 34 -20.53 15.20 32.61
C HIS A 34 -19.79 16.09 31.61
N ASP A 35 -18.60 15.69 31.15
CA ASP A 35 -17.87 16.48 30.17
C ASP A 35 -18.57 16.40 28.80
N GLU A 36 -19.27 17.49 28.45
CA GLU A 36 -19.91 17.66 27.14
C GLU A 36 -18.92 17.49 25.98
N ASN A 37 -17.63 17.76 26.21
CA ASN A 37 -16.60 17.58 25.19
C ASN A 37 -16.37 16.09 24.89
N THR A 38 -16.38 15.22 25.91
CA THR A 38 -16.25 13.77 25.74
C THR A 38 -17.43 13.20 24.95
N GLN A 39 -18.66 13.61 25.29
CA GLN A 39 -19.87 13.17 24.57
C GLN A 39 -19.86 13.62 23.11
N LYS A 40 -19.48 14.88 22.86
CA LYS A 40 -19.35 15.43 21.51
C LYS A 40 -18.27 14.70 20.70
N SER A 41 -17.12 14.43 21.32
CA SER A 41 -15.99 13.71 20.71
C SER A 41 -16.41 12.32 20.20
N VAL A 42 -17.13 11.54 21.02
CA VAL A 42 -17.64 10.21 20.62
C VAL A 42 -18.60 10.30 19.43
N SER A 43 -19.52 11.28 19.45
CA SER A 43 -20.48 11.46 18.35
C SER A 43 -19.79 11.89 17.05
N ASP A 44 -18.82 12.80 17.15
CA ASP A 44 -18.05 13.32 16.02
C ASP A 44 -17.15 12.23 15.41
N GLU A 45 -16.48 11.40 16.22
CA GLU A 45 -15.67 10.27 15.73
C GLU A 45 -16.54 9.20 15.05
N ILE A 46 -17.71 8.87 15.59
CA ILE A 46 -18.61 7.89 14.94
C ILE A 46 -19.19 8.46 13.63
N ALA A 47 -19.53 9.75 13.57
CA ALA A 47 -19.96 10.39 12.33
C ALA A 47 -18.84 10.42 11.27
N LYS A 48 -17.60 10.59 11.70
CA LYS A 48 -16.41 10.52 10.86
C LYS A 48 -16.19 9.11 10.33
N LEU A 49 -16.40 8.05 11.14
CA LEU A 49 -16.32 6.66 10.67
C LEU A 49 -17.23 6.37 9.47
N SER A 50 -18.47 6.87 9.48
CA SER A 50 -19.39 6.62 8.37
C SER A 50 -18.92 7.24 7.05
N LYS A 51 -18.30 8.43 7.08
CA LYS A 51 -17.69 9.05 5.89
C LYS A 51 -16.45 8.28 5.43
N LEU A 52 -15.65 7.85 6.40
CA LEU A 52 -14.45 7.06 6.17
C LEU A 52 -14.74 5.70 5.52
N THR A 53 -15.88 5.07 5.82
CA THR A 53 -16.29 3.81 5.19
C THR A 53 -16.37 3.90 3.67
N LEU A 54 -17.04 4.92 3.14
CA LEU A 54 -17.19 5.09 1.69
C LEU A 54 -15.84 5.36 1.02
N SER A 55 -15.04 6.25 1.63
CA SER A 55 -13.74 6.62 1.09
C SER A 55 -12.76 5.44 1.08
N VAL A 56 -12.78 4.56 2.09
CA VAL A 56 -11.95 3.34 2.07
C VAL A 56 -12.36 2.38 0.97
N GLU A 57 -13.67 2.23 0.72
CA GLU A 57 -14.15 1.37 -0.36
C GLU A 57 -13.71 1.90 -1.73
N GLU A 58 -13.72 3.23 -1.92
CA GLU A 58 -13.17 3.89 -3.12
C GLU A 58 -11.67 3.60 -3.28
N SER A 59 -10.88 3.70 -2.21
CA SER A 59 -9.45 3.37 -2.26
C SER A 59 -9.18 1.88 -2.53
N PHE A 60 -9.97 0.98 -1.94
CA PHE A 60 -9.91 -0.46 -2.28
C PHE A 60 -10.17 -0.68 -3.76
N HIS A 61 -11.18 -0.02 -4.33
CA HIS A 61 -11.50 -0.10 -5.74
C HIS A 61 -10.41 0.47 -6.64
N ALA A 62 -9.83 1.62 -6.29
CA ALA A 62 -8.77 2.24 -7.07
C ALA A 62 -7.55 1.30 -7.24
N VAL A 63 -7.13 0.66 -6.15
CA VAL A 63 -6.02 -0.31 -6.16
C VAL A 63 -6.40 -1.59 -6.94
N GLU A 64 -7.63 -2.09 -6.77
CA GLU A 64 -8.12 -3.28 -7.49
C GLU A 64 -8.21 -3.05 -9.01
N ASP A 65 -8.74 -1.89 -9.42
CA ASP A 65 -8.86 -1.47 -10.82
C ASP A 65 -7.49 -1.31 -11.47
N LEU A 66 -6.51 -0.72 -10.76
CA LEU A 66 -5.14 -0.64 -11.25
C LEU A 66 -4.57 -2.05 -11.44
N LEU A 67 -4.62 -2.91 -10.43
CA LEU A 67 -4.08 -4.26 -10.51
C LEU A 67 -4.71 -5.07 -11.64
N GLN A 68 -6.03 -4.98 -11.81
CA GLN A 68 -6.73 -5.67 -12.89
C GLN A 68 -6.32 -5.14 -14.27
N ARG A 69 -6.14 -3.83 -14.42
CA ARG A 69 -5.61 -3.21 -15.64
C ARG A 69 -4.20 -3.69 -15.96
N LEU A 70 -3.33 -3.76 -14.95
CA LEU A 70 -1.96 -4.24 -15.10
C LEU A 70 -1.90 -5.73 -15.49
N ILE A 71 -2.74 -6.57 -14.88
CA ILE A 71 -2.83 -8.00 -15.21
C ILE A 71 -3.34 -8.22 -16.64
N SER A 72 -4.37 -7.47 -17.04
CA SER A 72 -5.06 -7.65 -18.33
C SER A 72 -4.28 -7.04 -19.51
N SER A 73 -3.43 -6.05 -19.26
CA SER A 73 -2.67 -5.38 -20.30
C SER A 73 -1.58 -6.32 -20.87
N PRO A 74 -1.51 -6.49 -22.21
CA PRO A 74 -0.42 -7.22 -22.85
C PRO A 74 0.87 -6.38 -22.97
N LYS A 75 0.81 -5.08 -22.62
CA LYS A 75 1.97 -4.18 -22.73
C LYS A 75 3.03 -4.46 -21.66
N TYR A 76 2.60 -4.88 -20.46
CA TYR A 76 3.53 -5.08 -19.34
C TYR A 76 4.24 -6.44 -19.43
N PRO A 77 5.52 -6.52 -18.99
CA PRO A 77 6.26 -7.77 -19.01
C PRO A 77 5.56 -8.88 -18.22
N SER A 78 5.60 -10.11 -18.75
CA SER A 78 4.97 -11.27 -18.10
C SER A 78 5.58 -11.60 -16.74
N THR A 79 6.81 -11.17 -16.48
CA THR A 79 7.51 -11.29 -15.19
C THR A 79 6.75 -10.60 -14.06
N PHE A 80 6.11 -9.46 -14.34
CA PHE A 80 5.32 -8.73 -13.34
C PHE A 80 3.89 -9.26 -13.20
N ARG A 81 3.33 -9.87 -14.26
CA ARG A 81 1.94 -10.35 -14.26
C ARG A 81 1.65 -11.31 -13.10
N GLY A 82 2.56 -12.26 -12.84
CA GLY A 82 2.41 -13.19 -11.70
C GLY A 82 2.43 -12.48 -10.34
N ARG A 83 3.23 -11.42 -10.20
CA ARG A 83 3.27 -10.61 -8.97
C ARG A 83 1.99 -9.80 -8.79
N PHE A 84 1.51 -9.12 -9.84
CA PHE A 84 0.26 -8.37 -9.80
C PHE A 84 -0.95 -9.26 -9.51
N ASP A 85 -1.00 -10.45 -10.10
CA ASP A 85 -2.02 -11.45 -9.83
C ASP A 85 -2.00 -11.93 -8.36
N GLY A 86 -0.81 -12.11 -7.79
CA GLY A 86 -0.62 -12.36 -6.36
C GLY A 86 -1.13 -11.23 -5.47
N LEU A 87 -0.75 -9.99 -5.77
CA LEU A 87 -1.19 -8.79 -5.06
C LEU A 87 -2.72 -8.61 -5.17
N SER A 88 -3.29 -8.78 -6.36
CA SER A 88 -4.73 -8.66 -6.61
C SER A 88 -5.55 -9.62 -5.75
N ARG A 89 -5.12 -10.90 -5.65
CA ARG A 89 -5.78 -11.87 -4.77
C ARG A 89 -5.72 -11.49 -3.29
N LYS A 90 -4.56 -11.04 -2.81
CA LYS A 90 -4.40 -10.61 -1.42
C LYS A 90 -5.29 -9.40 -1.13
N TRP A 91 -5.23 -8.39 -2.00
CA TRP A 91 -6.03 -7.17 -1.88
C TRP A 91 -7.53 -7.45 -1.86
N SER A 92 -8.03 -8.28 -2.79
CA SER A 92 -9.43 -8.71 -2.81
C SER A 92 -9.84 -9.46 -1.54
N THR A 93 -8.92 -10.23 -0.95
CA THR A 93 -9.15 -10.91 0.33
C THR A 93 -9.31 -9.90 1.46
N TYR A 94 -8.43 -8.89 1.55
CA TYR A 94 -8.51 -7.84 2.58
C TYR A 94 -9.76 -6.97 2.44
N ARG A 95 -10.18 -6.65 1.21
CA ARG A 95 -11.44 -5.93 0.96
C ARG A 95 -12.66 -6.71 1.47
N LYS A 96 -12.70 -8.03 1.21
CA LYS A 96 -13.78 -8.91 1.70
C LYS A 96 -13.78 -9.00 3.22
N GLU A 97 -12.60 -9.11 3.83
CA GLU A 97 -12.44 -9.11 5.28
C GLU A 97 -12.92 -7.78 5.88
N TYR A 98 -12.48 -6.64 5.33
CA TYR A 98 -12.95 -5.31 5.70
C TYR A 98 -14.48 -5.20 5.64
N THR A 99 -15.08 -5.61 4.52
CA THR A 99 -16.54 -5.61 4.34
C THR A 99 -17.23 -6.46 5.41
N SER A 100 -16.71 -7.66 5.67
CA SER A 100 -17.23 -8.53 6.73
C SER A 100 -17.15 -7.87 8.11
N LEU A 101 -16.04 -7.21 8.42
CA LEU A 101 -15.86 -6.49 9.69
C LEU A 101 -16.80 -5.30 9.82
N LEU A 102 -17.13 -4.59 8.73
CA LEU A 102 -18.14 -3.53 8.75
C LEU A 102 -19.54 -4.08 9.08
N TRP A 103 -19.93 -5.22 8.50
CA TRP A 103 -21.20 -5.87 8.82
C TRP A 103 -21.28 -6.37 10.27
N GLU A 104 -20.18 -6.94 10.77
CA GLU A 104 -20.06 -7.34 12.17
C GLU A 104 -20.14 -6.12 13.10
N SER A 105 -19.41 -5.05 12.76
CA SER A 105 -19.42 -3.75 13.45
C SER A 105 -20.84 -3.18 13.53
N ARG A 106 -21.57 -3.19 12.41
CA ARG A 106 -22.98 -2.76 12.33
C ARG A 106 -23.88 -3.57 13.26
N THR A 107 -23.69 -4.89 13.30
CA THR A 107 -24.47 -5.80 14.14
C THR A 107 -24.21 -5.55 15.62
N VAL A 108 -22.94 -5.42 16.01
CA VAL A 108 -22.54 -5.11 17.40
C VAL A 108 -23.04 -3.74 17.81
N ALA A 109 -22.91 -2.73 16.94
CA ALA A 109 -23.44 -1.39 17.18
C ALA A 109 -24.96 -1.38 17.39
N GLY A 110 -25.72 -2.13 16.58
CA GLY A 110 -27.18 -2.25 16.73
C GLY A 110 -27.59 -2.91 18.04
N LYS A 111 -26.87 -3.96 18.47
CA LYS A 111 -27.11 -4.59 19.77
C LYS A 111 -26.78 -3.65 20.94
N ALA A 112 -25.61 -3.00 20.89
CA ALA A 112 -25.20 -2.04 21.90
C ALA A 112 -26.16 -0.84 21.98
N HIS A 113 -26.66 -0.35 20.84
CA HIS A 113 -27.71 0.67 20.77
C HIS A 113 -28.99 0.22 21.48
N SER A 114 -29.47 -1.00 21.20
CA SER A 114 -30.65 -1.57 21.85
C SER A 114 -30.47 -1.70 23.36
N ASP A 115 -29.32 -2.23 23.80
CA ASP A 115 -29.01 -2.42 25.22
C ASP A 115 -28.92 -1.07 25.95
N ALA A 116 -28.22 -0.10 25.36
CA ALA A 116 -28.14 1.28 25.87
C ALA A 116 -29.54 1.89 26.02
N ARG A 117 -30.39 1.69 25.01
CA ARG A 117 -31.77 2.19 25.02
C ARG A 117 -32.61 1.57 26.13
N ILE A 118 -32.55 0.26 26.30
CA ILE A 118 -33.25 -0.43 27.39
C ILE A 118 -32.78 0.11 28.74
N PHE A 119 -31.49 0.37 28.89
CA PHE A 119 -30.95 0.89 30.13
C PHE A 119 -31.53 2.26 30.50
N TYR A 120 -31.38 3.25 29.62
CA TYR A 120 -31.79 4.61 29.96
C TYR A 120 -33.32 4.79 29.95
N GLN A 121 -34.07 4.06 29.12
CA GLN A 121 -35.54 4.19 29.04
C GLN A 121 -36.28 3.33 30.05
N THR A 122 -35.69 2.20 30.48
CA THR A 122 -36.40 1.20 31.28
C THR A 122 -35.71 0.96 32.62
N VAL A 123 -34.41 0.63 32.61
CA VAL A 123 -33.70 0.23 33.84
C VAL A 123 -33.57 1.41 34.80
N ILE A 124 -33.09 2.58 34.33
CA ILE A 124 -32.91 3.76 35.20
C ILE A 124 -34.24 4.22 35.82
N PRO A 125 -35.33 4.46 35.06
CA PRO A 125 -36.60 4.84 35.65
C PRO A 125 -37.16 3.80 36.62
N TRP A 126 -36.88 2.51 36.41
CA TRP A 126 -37.28 1.45 37.32
C TRP A 126 -36.44 1.45 38.62
N LEU A 127 -35.13 1.68 38.54
CA LEU A 127 -34.26 1.81 39.71
C LEU A 127 -34.63 3.02 40.59
N GLN A 128 -35.16 4.08 40.00
CA GLN A 128 -35.62 5.28 40.71
C GLN A 128 -36.95 5.11 41.45
N LYS A 129 -37.69 4.01 41.27
CA LYS A 129 -38.96 3.78 41.95
C LYS A 129 -38.75 3.38 43.42
N ASP A 130 -39.39 4.10 44.34
CA ASP A 130 -39.29 3.83 45.78
C ASP A 130 -39.98 2.51 46.21
N ASN A 131 -40.88 1.98 45.38
CA ASN A 131 -41.70 0.82 45.71
C ASN A 131 -41.13 -0.53 45.23
N VAL A 132 -39.95 -0.54 44.60
CA VAL A 132 -39.27 -1.77 44.15
C VAL A 132 -38.26 -2.18 45.21
N ASN A 133 -38.26 -3.46 45.59
CA ASN A 133 -37.36 -3.93 46.64
C ASN A 133 -35.89 -3.89 46.16
N VAL A 134 -34.95 -3.70 47.08
CA VAL A 134 -33.52 -3.55 46.75
C VAL A 134 -32.95 -4.81 46.09
N ALA A 135 -33.36 -6.01 46.52
CA ALA A 135 -32.87 -7.26 45.93
C ALA A 135 -33.31 -7.44 44.46
N GLU A 136 -34.52 -7.01 44.10
CA GLU A 136 -35.02 -6.96 42.74
C GLU A 136 -34.17 -5.99 41.91
N LYS A 137 -33.92 -4.76 42.43
CA LYS A 137 -33.06 -3.76 41.77
C LYS A 137 -31.66 -4.31 41.46
N ILE A 138 -31.03 -4.96 42.44
CA ILE A 138 -29.73 -5.63 42.31
C ILE A 138 -29.79 -6.70 41.20
N ALA A 139 -30.78 -7.60 41.23
CA ALA A 139 -30.89 -8.65 40.22
C ALA A 139 -31.12 -8.09 38.79
N GLY A 140 -31.86 -6.99 38.66
CA GLY A 140 -32.04 -6.29 37.38
C GLY A 140 -30.75 -5.65 36.86
N LEU A 141 -29.95 -5.05 37.76
CA LEU A 141 -28.62 -4.52 37.44
C LEU A 141 -27.65 -5.62 37.01
N ASP A 142 -27.61 -6.76 37.69
CA ASP A 142 -26.77 -7.92 37.31
C ASP A 142 -27.07 -8.39 35.88
N GLY A 143 -28.36 -8.45 35.51
CA GLY A 143 -28.77 -8.81 34.16
C GLY A 143 -28.24 -7.83 33.11
N TYR A 144 -28.23 -6.54 33.43
CA TYR A 144 -27.70 -5.51 32.55
C TYR A 144 -26.18 -5.54 32.45
N ILE A 145 -25.48 -5.67 33.58
CA ILE A 145 -24.01 -5.82 33.66
C ILE A 145 -23.55 -6.96 32.76
N LYS A 146 -24.22 -8.13 32.80
CA LYS A 146 -23.92 -9.26 31.90
C LYS A 146 -24.07 -8.91 30.41
N SER A 147 -25.05 -8.08 30.05
CA SER A 147 -25.17 -7.63 28.65
C SER A 147 -24.04 -6.68 28.26
N LEU A 148 -23.59 -5.82 29.18
CA LEU A 148 -22.43 -4.97 28.97
C LEU A 148 -21.14 -5.77 28.82
N GLU A 149 -20.90 -6.77 29.64
CA GLU A 149 -19.74 -7.67 29.51
C GLU A 149 -19.67 -8.30 28.12
N LYS A 150 -20.83 -8.73 27.58
CA LYS A 150 -20.91 -9.23 26.21
C LYS A 150 -20.57 -8.15 25.17
N ASN A 151 -21.02 -6.92 25.36
CA ASN A 151 -20.71 -5.82 24.45
C ASN A 151 -19.23 -5.38 24.52
N VAL A 152 -18.64 -5.37 25.71
CA VAL A 152 -17.19 -5.15 25.94
C VAL A 152 -16.41 -6.20 25.16
N LYS A 153 -16.67 -7.49 25.39
CA LYS A 153 -15.98 -8.59 24.69
C LYS A 153 -16.12 -8.53 23.17
N ASN A 154 -17.32 -8.20 22.68
CA ASN A 154 -17.54 -8.05 21.24
C ASN A 154 -16.76 -6.86 20.64
N SER A 155 -16.70 -5.74 21.36
CA SER A 155 -15.97 -4.54 20.93
C SER A 155 -14.46 -4.76 20.94
N GLU A 156 -13.94 -5.43 21.97
CA GLU A 156 -12.55 -5.87 22.06
C GLU A 156 -12.18 -6.79 20.88
N THR A 157 -13.04 -7.78 20.60
CA THR A 157 -12.86 -8.71 19.47
C THR A 157 -12.81 -7.96 18.13
N LEU A 158 -13.71 -6.99 17.92
CA LEU A 158 -13.71 -6.16 16.70
C LEU A 158 -12.45 -5.29 16.59
N SER A 159 -12.05 -4.63 17.67
CA SER A 159 -10.83 -3.82 17.73
C SER A 159 -9.59 -4.64 17.34
N GLN A 160 -9.49 -5.86 17.89
CA GLN A 160 -8.39 -6.77 17.56
C GLN A 160 -8.43 -7.20 16.09
N LYS A 161 -9.60 -7.59 15.56
CA LYS A 161 -9.75 -7.97 14.15
C LYS A 161 -9.37 -6.84 13.19
N TYR A 162 -9.78 -5.60 13.44
CA TYR A 162 -9.34 -4.46 12.64
C TYR A 162 -7.83 -4.21 12.75
N SER A 163 -7.25 -4.38 13.94
CA SER A 163 -5.80 -4.26 14.15
C SER A 163 -5.01 -5.33 13.40
N ASP A 164 -5.54 -6.56 13.33
CA ASP A 164 -4.95 -7.65 12.56
C ASP A 164 -5.06 -7.38 11.05
N LEU A 165 -6.23 -6.94 10.58
CA LEU A 165 -6.42 -6.53 9.19
C LEU A 165 -5.46 -5.39 8.81
N LYS A 166 -5.33 -4.35 9.64
CA LYS A 166 -4.36 -3.26 9.43
C LYS A 166 -2.96 -3.79 9.22
N ARG A 167 -2.51 -4.70 10.08
CA ARG A 167 -1.17 -5.31 10.00
C ARG A 167 -0.99 -6.09 8.70
N ASN A 168 -2.02 -6.76 8.23
CA ASN A 168 -1.99 -7.48 6.95
C ASN A 168 -1.91 -6.52 5.76
N VAL A 169 -2.66 -5.41 5.78
CA VAL A 169 -2.59 -4.38 4.74
C VAL A 169 -1.24 -3.64 4.77
N MET A 170 -0.64 -3.43 5.93
CA MET A 170 0.72 -2.88 6.03
C MET A 170 1.76 -3.79 5.36
N LYS A 171 1.70 -5.10 5.59
CA LYS A 171 2.56 -6.08 4.89
C LYS A 171 2.32 -6.05 3.38
N PHE A 172 1.08 -5.87 2.95
CA PHE A 172 0.78 -5.67 1.53
C PHE A 172 1.43 -4.41 0.98
N SER A 173 1.44 -3.31 1.74
CA SER A 173 2.14 -2.07 1.35
C SER A 173 3.64 -2.31 1.19
N GLU A 174 4.27 -3.09 2.07
CA GLU A 174 5.68 -3.47 1.94
C GLU A 174 5.93 -4.24 0.62
N GLU A 175 5.09 -5.23 0.30
CA GLU A 175 5.18 -5.97 -0.97
C GLU A 175 4.91 -5.08 -2.21
N TRP A 176 4.05 -4.08 -2.05
CA TRP A 176 3.78 -3.06 -3.07
C TRP A 176 5.02 -2.20 -3.32
N ASP A 177 5.66 -1.70 -2.27
CA ASP A 177 6.87 -0.90 -2.35
C ASP A 177 8.03 -1.70 -2.96
N GLU A 178 8.20 -2.97 -2.57
CA GLU A 178 9.15 -3.89 -3.22
C GLU A 178 8.87 -4.05 -4.72
N THR A 179 7.60 -3.99 -5.13
CA THR A 179 7.22 -4.04 -6.54
C THR A 179 7.59 -2.75 -7.28
N ILE A 180 7.41 -1.59 -6.65
CA ILE A 180 7.85 -0.30 -7.18
C ILE A 180 9.38 -0.29 -7.35
N GLU A 181 10.13 -0.71 -6.34
CA GLU A 181 11.60 -0.77 -6.39
C GLU A 181 12.09 -1.75 -7.46
N SER A 182 11.41 -2.88 -7.62
CA SER A 182 11.68 -3.81 -8.73
C SER A 182 11.45 -3.17 -10.10
N CYS A 183 10.43 -2.31 -10.25
CA CYS A 183 10.22 -1.57 -11.50
C CYS A 183 11.34 -0.56 -11.75
N LYS A 184 11.78 0.18 -10.72
CA LYS A 184 12.93 1.11 -10.83
C LYS A 184 14.21 0.39 -11.26
N GLY A 185 14.46 -0.80 -10.71
CA GLY A 185 15.60 -1.63 -11.09
C GLY A 185 15.59 -2.00 -12.58
N GLU A 186 14.46 -2.45 -13.09
CA GLU A 186 14.30 -2.78 -14.52
C GLU A 186 14.43 -1.55 -15.42
N ILE A 187 13.88 -0.40 -15.03
CA ILE A 187 14.06 0.89 -15.72
C ILE A 187 15.54 1.25 -15.83
N ALA A 188 16.31 1.09 -14.74
CA ALA A 188 17.74 1.38 -14.73
C ALA A 188 18.54 0.45 -15.66
N ILE A 189 18.18 -0.84 -15.71
CA ILE A 189 18.79 -1.81 -16.63
C ILE A 189 18.51 -1.42 -18.09
N ILE A 190 17.24 -1.16 -18.43
CA ILE A 190 16.85 -0.77 -19.79
C ILE A 190 17.56 0.52 -20.22
N ASN A 191 17.66 1.51 -19.35
CA ASN A 191 18.39 2.76 -19.63
C ASN A 191 19.86 2.50 -19.95
N SER A 192 20.53 1.64 -19.18
CA SER A 192 21.93 1.28 -19.43
C SER A 192 22.11 0.54 -20.76
N GLU A 193 21.16 -0.29 -21.17
CA GLU A 193 21.16 -0.96 -22.47
C GLU A 193 20.95 0.03 -23.63
N VAL A 194 20.07 1.02 -23.45
CA VAL A 194 19.87 2.11 -24.43
C VAL A 194 21.16 2.91 -24.60
N ASP A 195 21.83 3.29 -23.52
CA ASP A 195 23.10 4.03 -23.56
C ASP A 195 24.20 3.23 -24.29
N ALA A 196 24.29 1.92 -24.03
CA ALA A 196 25.24 1.04 -24.71
C ALA A 196 24.96 0.96 -26.23
N LEU A 197 23.69 0.85 -26.62
CA LEU A 197 23.30 0.88 -28.04
C LEU A 197 23.62 2.22 -28.70
N ASP A 198 23.42 3.34 -27.99
CA ASP A 198 23.74 4.67 -28.50
C ASP A 198 25.24 4.83 -28.79
N GLU A 199 26.11 4.30 -27.92
CA GLU A 199 27.55 4.29 -28.20
C GLU A 199 27.89 3.40 -29.41
N GLU A 200 27.34 2.18 -29.51
CA GLU A 200 27.57 1.31 -30.67
C GLU A 200 27.11 1.94 -32.00
N ILE A 201 25.94 2.59 -32.00
CA ILE A 201 25.42 3.31 -33.16
C ILE A 201 26.36 4.47 -33.54
N HIS A 202 26.89 5.17 -32.55
CA HIS A 202 27.86 6.25 -32.74
C HIS A 202 29.18 5.72 -33.33
N GLU A 203 29.71 4.60 -32.83
CA GLU A 203 30.90 3.93 -33.37
C GLU A 203 30.72 3.50 -34.83
N LEU A 204 29.59 2.85 -35.15
CA LEU A 204 29.25 2.47 -36.53
C LEU A 204 29.12 3.70 -37.43
N GLY A 205 28.54 4.78 -36.93
CA GLY A 205 28.48 6.07 -37.60
C GLY A 205 29.86 6.61 -37.95
N ARG A 206 30.81 6.58 -37.00
CA ARG A 206 32.21 6.97 -37.21
C ARG A 206 32.88 6.08 -38.27
N ALA A 207 32.69 4.76 -38.22
CA ALA A 207 33.25 3.83 -39.20
C ALA A 207 32.74 4.08 -40.62
N ILE A 208 31.43 4.31 -40.77
CA ILE A 208 30.79 4.68 -42.04
C ILE A 208 31.36 5.99 -42.61
N GLN A 209 31.50 7.03 -41.77
CA GLN A 209 32.09 8.31 -42.19
C GLN A 209 33.56 8.14 -42.62
N GLY A 210 34.33 7.31 -41.92
CA GLY A 210 35.70 6.96 -42.29
C GLY A 210 35.77 6.29 -43.67
N LEU A 211 34.88 5.34 -43.97
CA LEU A 211 34.79 4.71 -45.29
C LEU A 211 34.40 5.71 -46.38
N LYS A 212 33.43 6.60 -46.13
CA LYS A 212 33.04 7.65 -47.08
C LYS A 212 34.22 8.58 -47.43
N LYS A 213 35.00 9.01 -46.43
CA LYS A 213 36.21 9.82 -46.66
C LYS A 213 37.22 9.07 -47.54
N LYS A 214 37.46 7.78 -47.29
CA LYS A 214 38.37 6.96 -48.12
C LYS A 214 37.90 6.83 -49.57
N ILE A 215 36.60 6.63 -49.80
CA ILE A 215 36.01 6.62 -51.14
C ILE A 215 36.19 7.98 -51.83
N GLY A 216 35.92 9.08 -51.11
CA GLY A 216 36.05 10.44 -51.65
C GLY A 216 37.47 10.80 -52.07
N VAL A 217 38.49 10.42 -51.28
CA VAL A 217 39.90 10.62 -51.64
C VAL A 217 40.27 9.81 -52.89
N LEU A 218 39.80 8.57 -53.00
CA LEU A 218 40.03 7.72 -54.18
C LEU A 218 39.46 8.36 -55.45
N TRP A 219 38.23 8.89 -55.38
CA TRP A 219 37.59 9.60 -56.50
C TRP A 219 38.29 10.91 -56.85
N GLY A 220 38.72 11.69 -55.85
CA GLY A 220 39.48 12.92 -56.07
C GLY A 220 40.81 12.66 -56.79
N ALA A 221 41.53 11.60 -56.38
CA ALA A 221 42.78 11.20 -57.02
C ALA A 221 42.58 10.69 -58.46
N CYS A 222 41.51 9.94 -58.73
CA CYS A 222 41.17 9.50 -60.08
C CYS A 222 40.72 10.65 -61.00
N ALA A 223 39.99 11.65 -60.49
CA ALA A 223 39.55 12.80 -61.27
C ALA A 223 40.73 13.70 -61.70
N THR A 224 41.77 13.83 -60.87
CA THR A 224 43.00 14.55 -61.22
C THR A 224 43.92 13.79 -62.18
N ALA A 225 43.77 12.47 -62.31
CA ALA A 225 44.61 11.63 -63.16
C ALA A 225 44.17 11.58 -64.64
N VAL A 226 42.98 12.09 -64.98
CA VAL A 226 42.51 12.18 -66.39
C VAL A 226 43.20 13.33 -67.14
N GLY A 227 44.07 14.12 -66.48
CA GLY A 227 44.82 15.23 -67.08
C GLY A 227 46.32 15.00 -67.32
N GLY A 228 46.94 13.89 -66.87
CA GLY A 228 48.39 13.71 -67.06
C GLY A 228 48.92 12.38 -66.55
N ALA A 229 49.77 11.75 -67.36
CA ALA A 229 50.37 10.44 -67.10
C ALA A 229 51.07 10.35 -65.74
N GLY A 230 50.67 9.37 -64.91
CA GLY A 230 51.47 8.86 -63.80
C GLY A 230 50.80 8.90 -62.42
N VAL A 231 49.94 7.92 -62.10
CA VAL A 231 49.58 7.62 -60.70
C VAL A 231 49.78 6.13 -60.45
N ALA A 232 51.01 5.77 -60.06
CA ALA A 232 51.38 4.40 -59.67
C ALA A 232 51.94 4.30 -58.23
N MET A 233 51.89 5.35 -57.40
CA MET A 233 52.63 5.35 -56.11
C MET A 233 51.87 5.85 -54.86
N LEU A 234 50.58 5.55 -54.66
CA LEU A 234 49.87 5.97 -53.43
C LEU A 234 48.94 4.93 -52.77
N LEU A 235 49.29 3.63 -52.80
CA LEU A 235 48.51 2.59 -52.10
C LEU A 235 49.28 1.81 -51.01
N GLY A 236 50.46 2.27 -50.60
CA GLY A 236 51.31 1.55 -49.64
C GLY A 236 51.31 2.03 -48.19
N ALA A 237 50.71 3.18 -47.85
CA ALA A 237 51.12 3.88 -46.62
C ALA A 237 50.12 3.94 -45.45
N ILE A 238 48.85 3.52 -45.57
CA ILE A 238 47.89 3.69 -44.45
C ILE A 238 46.89 2.53 -44.36
N CYS A 239 47.30 1.41 -43.75
CA CYS A 239 46.37 0.47 -43.09
C CYS A 239 47.14 -0.36 -42.04
N PRO A 240 46.58 -0.58 -40.83
CA PRO A 240 47.10 -1.58 -39.90
C PRO A 240 47.07 -2.97 -40.54
N LEU A 241 48.19 -3.70 -40.42
CA LEU A 241 48.58 -4.87 -41.21
C LEU A 241 47.73 -6.15 -41.03
N THR A 242 46.63 -6.16 -40.25
CA THR A 242 45.93 -7.40 -39.92
C THR A 242 44.85 -7.86 -40.92
N TRP A 243 44.64 -7.17 -42.05
CA TRP A 243 43.59 -7.51 -43.04
C TRP A 243 44.07 -7.69 -44.49
N ILE A 244 45.38 -7.78 -44.75
CA ILE A 244 45.93 -7.93 -46.13
C ILE A 244 46.61 -9.29 -46.27
N VAL A 245 45.86 -10.33 -46.67
CA VAL A 245 46.47 -11.59 -47.16
C VAL A 245 46.02 -11.96 -48.57
N ILE A 246 45.17 -11.19 -49.25
CA ILE A 246 44.80 -11.52 -50.64
C ILE A 246 44.95 -10.29 -51.52
N LEU A 247 46.15 -10.11 -52.09
CA LEU A 247 46.39 -9.34 -53.30
C LEU A 247 47.77 -9.70 -53.88
N ALA A 248 47.82 -10.82 -54.59
CA ALA A 248 48.86 -11.09 -55.58
C ALA A 248 48.23 -11.04 -56.97
N GLY A 249 48.81 -10.24 -57.87
CA GLY A 249 48.48 -10.25 -59.30
C GLY A 249 48.15 -8.87 -59.86
N ALA A 250 49.19 -8.14 -60.28
CA ALA A 250 49.08 -6.90 -61.02
C ALA A 250 48.57 -7.15 -62.46
N ALA A 251 47.29 -6.87 -62.68
CA ALA A 251 46.73 -6.46 -63.96
C ALA A 251 45.48 -5.60 -63.68
N ALA A 252 45.33 -4.49 -64.42
CA ALA A 252 44.17 -3.60 -64.48
C ALA A 252 44.10 -2.41 -63.49
N VAL A 253 44.69 -1.28 -63.93
CA VAL A 253 44.49 0.06 -63.34
C VAL A 253 43.05 0.58 -63.54
N ALA A 254 42.18 -0.13 -64.28
CA ALA A 254 40.73 0.13 -64.32
C ALA A 254 39.89 -0.93 -63.58
N ALA A 255 40.26 -2.22 -63.59
CA ALA A 255 39.48 -3.28 -62.93
C ALA A 255 39.79 -3.42 -61.42
N GLY A 256 41.00 -3.07 -60.98
CA GLY A 256 41.35 -3.01 -59.55
C GLY A 256 40.54 -1.96 -58.78
N GLY A 257 40.25 -0.82 -59.42
CA GLY A 257 39.37 0.21 -58.87
C GLY A 257 37.93 -0.27 -58.70
N ALA A 258 37.40 -1.03 -59.66
CA ALA A 258 36.05 -1.59 -59.59
C ALA A 258 35.91 -2.67 -58.51
N ILE A 259 36.90 -3.58 -58.38
CA ILE A 259 36.91 -4.62 -57.34
C ILE A 259 37.05 -4.00 -55.95
N TYR A 260 37.95 -3.03 -55.79
CA TYR A 260 38.13 -2.30 -54.54
C TYR A 260 36.86 -1.51 -54.18
N TYR A 261 36.27 -0.80 -55.14
CA TYR A 261 35.01 -0.08 -54.95
C TYR A 261 33.88 -1.02 -54.53
N TYR A 262 33.74 -2.18 -55.18
CA TYR A 262 32.72 -3.17 -54.82
C TYR A 262 32.92 -3.68 -53.39
N HIS A 263 34.16 -3.95 -52.97
CA HIS A 263 34.45 -4.39 -51.62
C HIS A 263 34.15 -3.31 -50.56
N VAL A 264 34.53 -2.06 -50.83
CA VAL A 264 34.27 -0.93 -49.94
C VAL A 264 32.78 -0.61 -49.87
N LYS A 265 32.05 -0.66 -50.99
CA LYS A 265 30.59 -0.49 -51.04
C LYS A 265 29.89 -1.59 -50.26
N ARG A 266 30.27 -2.86 -50.44
CA ARG A 266 29.72 -3.98 -49.68
C ARG A 266 29.93 -3.81 -48.17
N LYS A 267 31.11 -3.38 -47.74
CA LYS A 267 31.37 -3.06 -46.32
C LYS A 267 30.53 -1.88 -45.82
N HIS A 268 30.33 -0.85 -46.65
CA HIS A 268 29.46 0.27 -46.31
C HIS A 268 28.01 -0.17 -46.12
N ASP A 269 27.49 -0.99 -47.04
CA ASP A 269 26.12 -1.52 -46.99
C ASP A 269 25.93 -2.41 -45.75
N GLN A 270 26.88 -3.30 -45.45
CA GLN A 270 26.88 -4.13 -44.23
C GLN A 270 26.87 -3.31 -42.94
N LEU A 271 27.68 -2.25 -42.85
CA LEU A 271 27.71 -1.37 -41.67
C LEU A 271 26.42 -0.55 -41.54
N ASN A 272 25.82 -0.12 -42.66
CA ASN A 272 24.53 0.55 -42.64
C ASN A 272 23.40 -0.39 -42.19
N GLU A 273 23.39 -1.64 -42.66
CA GLU A 273 22.45 -2.66 -42.21
C GLU A 273 22.59 -2.93 -40.71
N ALA A 274 23.82 -3.13 -40.23
CA ALA A 274 24.10 -3.30 -38.80
C ALA A 274 23.63 -2.10 -37.96
N ARG A 275 23.91 -0.87 -38.43
CA ARG A 275 23.45 0.37 -37.77
C ARG A 275 21.92 0.46 -37.73
N ASN A 276 21.24 0.13 -38.83
CA ASN A 276 19.79 0.16 -38.91
C ASN A 276 19.14 -0.87 -37.98
N GLU A 277 19.75 -2.05 -37.83
CA GLU A 277 19.27 -3.06 -36.90
C GLU A 277 19.42 -2.59 -35.44
N LYS A 278 20.56 -1.98 -35.09
CA LYS A 278 20.78 -1.39 -33.77
C LYS A 278 19.81 -0.25 -33.46
N LEU A 279 19.49 0.59 -34.44
CA LEU A 279 18.44 1.63 -34.31
C LEU A 279 17.07 1.02 -34.02
N ARG A 280 16.70 -0.10 -34.65
CA ARG A 280 15.44 -0.80 -34.35
C ARG A 280 15.44 -1.41 -32.95
N GLN A 281 16.56 -1.96 -32.50
CA GLN A 281 16.70 -2.49 -31.13
C GLN A 281 16.53 -1.38 -30.10
N ARG A 282 17.19 -0.23 -30.33
CA ARG A 282 17.06 0.97 -29.50
C ARG A 282 15.62 1.44 -29.41
N GLU A 283 14.93 1.56 -30.55
CA GLU A 283 13.53 1.98 -30.59
C GLU A 283 12.63 1.06 -29.75
N ARG A 284 12.83 -0.27 -29.83
CA ARG A 284 12.10 -1.23 -29.00
C ARG A 284 12.40 -1.07 -27.51
N LEU A 285 13.65 -0.83 -27.14
CA LEU A 285 14.02 -0.59 -25.74
C LEU A 285 13.43 0.73 -25.21
N CYS A 286 13.41 1.80 -26.01
CA CYS A 286 12.76 3.05 -25.63
C CYS A 286 11.25 2.86 -25.40
N GLN A 287 10.57 2.07 -26.24
CA GLN A 287 9.15 1.74 -26.03
C GLN A 287 8.92 0.91 -24.76
N ASN A 288 9.82 -0.03 -24.46
CA ASN A 288 9.78 -0.79 -23.21
C ASN A 288 10.02 0.11 -21.99
N LEU A 289 10.95 1.07 -22.10
CA LEU A 289 11.25 2.05 -21.06
C LEU A 289 10.02 2.90 -20.74
N GLU A 290 9.39 3.49 -21.76
CA GLU A 290 8.17 4.29 -21.59
C GLU A 290 7.04 3.47 -20.91
N THR A 291 6.89 2.21 -21.31
CA THR A 291 5.90 1.30 -20.69
C THR A 291 6.22 1.02 -19.22
N MET A 292 7.50 0.87 -18.88
CA MET A 292 7.94 0.65 -17.50
C MET A 292 7.83 1.91 -16.63
N GLU A 293 8.09 3.08 -17.20
CA GLU A 293 7.88 4.38 -16.53
C GLU A 293 6.39 4.63 -16.27
N GLU A 294 5.51 4.34 -17.23
CA GLU A 294 4.05 4.41 -17.04
C GLU A 294 3.58 3.46 -15.93
N LEU A 295 4.13 2.24 -15.90
CA LEU A 295 3.87 1.27 -14.83
C LEU A 295 4.30 1.79 -13.47
N HIS A 296 5.55 2.27 -13.36
CA HIS A 296 6.12 2.81 -12.13
C HIS A 296 5.26 3.96 -11.60
N TYR A 297 4.95 4.94 -12.46
CA TYR A 297 4.11 6.08 -12.11
C TYR A 297 2.71 5.66 -11.63
N SER A 298 2.11 4.67 -12.29
CA SER A 298 0.79 4.15 -11.90
C SER A 298 0.82 3.51 -10.51
N LEU A 299 1.88 2.74 -10.21
CA LEU A 299 2.05 2.12 -8.89
C LEU A 299 2.29 3.16 -7.80
N GLU A 300 3.17 4.12 -8.05
CA GLU A 300 3.53 5.19 -7.10
C GLU A 300 2.34 6.11 -6.80
N SER A 301 1.58 6.51 -7.84
CA SER A 301 0.40 7.35 -7.68
C SER A 301 -0.75 6.68 -6.91
N THR A 302 -0.74 5.35 -6.81
CA THR A 302 -1.77 4.58 -6.08
C THR A 302 -1.35 4.20 -4.66
N ALA A 303 -0.07 4.34 -4.31
CA ALA A 303 0.42 4.09 -2.95
C ALA A 303 -0.33 4.91 -1.86
N PRO A 304 -0.71 6.19 -2.07
CA PRO A 304 -1.50 6.94 -1.11
C PRO A 304 -2.86 6.31 -0.78
N GLU A 305 -3.48 5.59 -1.74
CA GLU A 305 -4.75 4.90 -1.52
C GLU A 305 -4.59 3.73 -0.54
N ILE A 306 -3.48 2.99 -0.63
CA ILE A 306 -3.15 1.90 0.30
C ILE A 306 -2.94 2.49 1.71
N GLN A 307 -2.21 3.59 1.82
CA GLN A 307 -1.97 4.26 3.09
C GLN A 307 -3.28 4.76 3.73
N HIS A 308 -4.18 5.32 2.93
CA HIS A 308 -5.49 5.75 3.41
C HIS A 308 -6.32 4.59 3.98
N VAL A 309 -6.29 3.42 3.34
CA VAL A 309 -6.91 2.19 3.86
C VAL A 309 -6.29 1.79 5.20
N ILE A 310 -4.95 1.79 5.33
CA ILE A 310 -4.23 1.45 6.57
C ILE A 310 -4.64 2.37 7.73
N ASP A 311 -4.65 3.68 7.48
CA ASP A 311 -4.95 4.70 8.50
C ASP A 311 -6.41 4.63 8.94
N THR A 312 -7.31 4.44 7.98
CA THR A 312 -8.73 4.34 8.28
C THR A 312 -9.08 3.07 9.06
N ILE A 313 -8.53 1.91 8.66
CA ILE A 313 -8.71 0.66 9.42
C ILE A 313 -8.16 0.82 10.85
N GLY A 314 -7.05 1.54 11.01
CA GLY A 314 -6.53 1.93 12.33
C GLY A 314 -7.51 2.77 13.15
N THR A 315 -8.20 3.71 12.51
CA THR A 315 -9.23 4.54 13.15
C THR A 315 -10.40 3.68 13.63
N PHE A 316 -10.85 2.69 12.84
CA PHE A 316 -11.89 1.73 13.27
C PHE A 316 -11.48 0.96 14.53
N ALA A 317 -10.25 0.44 14.58
CA ALA A 317 -9.75 -0.26 15.76
C ALA A 317 -9.76 0.65 17.01
N GLN A 318 -9.29 1.89 16.86
CA GLN A 318 -9.27 2.87 17.96
C GLN A 318 -10.66 3.19 18.49
N VAL A 319 -11.65 3.41 17.62
CA VAL A 319 -13.02 3.71 18.05
C VAL A 319 -13.64 2.52 18.78
N TRP A 320 -13.45 1.29 18.31
CA TRP A 320 -13.95 0.11 19.02
C TRP A 320 -13.27 -0.11 20.37
N ASN A 321 -11.98 0.19 20.47
CA ASN A 321 -11.27 0.19 21.75
C ASN A 321 -11.82 1.26 22.72
N MET A 322 -12.10 2.46 22.22
CA MET A 322 -12.71 3.53 23.02
C MET A 322 -14.09 3.12 23.54
N ILE A 323 -14.96 2.58 22.68
CA ILE A 323 -16.29 2.06 23.08
C ILE A 323 -16.14 0.96 24.14
N CYS A 324 -15.13 0.09 24.00
CA CYS A 324 -14.84 -0.96 24.97
C CYS A 324 -14.45 -0.37 26.35
N MET A 325 -13.56 0.63 26.38
CA MET A 325 -13.15 1.31 27.61
C MET A 325 -14.33 2.02 28.27
N ASP A 326 -15.16 2.72 27.50
CA ASP A 326 -16.34 3.40 28.02
C ASP A 326 -17.35 2.41 28.62
N ALA A 327 -17.64 1.31 27.90
CA ALA A 327 -18.55 0.27 28.39
C ALA A 327 -18.02 -0.40 29.67
N GLN A 328 -16.70 -0.57 29.77
CA GLN A 328 -16.05 -1.08 30.99
C GLN A 328 -16.16 -0.08 32.14
N GLY A 329 -15.88 1.21 31.91
CA GLY A 329 -16.01 2.25 32.93
C GLY A 329 -17.43 2.36 33.47
N ILE A 330 -18.43 2.20 32.59
CA ILE A 330 -19.83 2.15 33.01
C ILE A 330 -20.13 0.91 33.83
N LYS A 331 -19.67 -0.27 33.39
CA LYS A 331 -19.82 -1.52 34.17
C LYS A 331 -19.28 -1.33 35.59
N ASP A 332 -18.05 -0.85 35.71
CA ASP A 332 -17.38 -0.65 37.01
C ASP A 332 -18.16 0.37 37.87
N GLY A 333 -18.72 1.40 37.26
CA GLY A 333 -19.60 2.37 37.95
C GLY A 333 -20.90 1.75 38.46
N LEU A 334 -21.50 0.83 37.70
CA LEU A 334 -22.72 0.12 38.12
C LEU A 334 -22.46 -0.89 39.22
N GLU A 335 -21.35 -1.64 39.15
CA GLU A 335 -20.93 -2.55 40.23
C GLU A 335 -20.70 -1.79 41.53
N LYS A 336 -20.04 -0.62 41.49
CA LYS A 336 -19.93 0.27 42.66
C LYS A 336 -21.28 0.79 43.14
N THR A 337 -22.23 1.05 42.23
CA THR A 337 -23.58 1.53 42.61
C THR A 337 -24.38 0.44 43.32
N GLN A 338 -24.16 -0.83 42.98
CA GLN A 338 -24.72 -1.98 43.70
C GLN A 338 -24.25 -1.98 45.16
N ASP A 339 -22.99 -1.63 45.40
CA ASP A 339 -22.42 -1.46 46.74
C ASP A 339 -22.94 -0.19 47.45
N LEU A 340 -23.21 0.88 46.69
CA LEU A 340 -23.70 2.18 47.16
C LEU A 340 -25.23 2.27 47.29
N ALA A 341 -25.99 1.19 47.09
CA ALA A 341 -27.45 1.16 47.22
C ALA A 341 -27.99 1.63 48.59
N PHE A 342 -27.09 1.90 49.54
CA PHE A 342 -27.32 2.50 50.85
C PHE A 342 -27.28 4.05 50.87
N MET A 343 -26.91 4.73 49.77
CA MET A 343 -26.83 6.22 49.68
C MET A 343 -27.63 6.78 48.48
N PRO A 344 -28.91 7.15 48.67
CA PRO A 344 -29.86 7.43 47.58
C PRO A 344 -29.52 8.61 46.66
N SER A 345 -28.89 9.67 47.18
CA SER A 345 -28.63 10.89 46.39
C SER A 345 -27.45 10.72 45.41
N LEU A 346 -26.34 10.13 45.87
CA LEU A 346 -25.16 9.87 45.04
C LEU A 346 -25.44 8.83 43.94
N ALA A 347 -26.23 7.80 44.27
CA ALA A 347 -26.66 6.82 43.27
C ALA A 347 -27.50 7.45 42.16
N LYS A 348 -28.33 8.45 42.49
CA LYS A 348 -29.20 9.12 41.51
C LYS A 348 -28.39 9.96 40.52
N ASP A 349 -27.48 10.81 41.01
CA ASP A 349 -26.66 11.68 40.15
C ASP A 349 -25.76 10.84 39.22
N ASN A 350 -25.19 9.75 39.73
CA ASN A 350 -24.38 8.82 38.93
C ASN A 350 -25.21 8.07 37.87
N LEU A 351 -26.44 7.65 38.20
CA LEU A 351 -27.36 7.03 37.24
C LEU A 351 -27.75 8.01 36.12
N GLU A 352 -28.03 9.27 36.45
CA GLU A 352 -28.38 10.30 35.46
C GLU A 352 -27.20 10.63 34.53
N ALA A 353 -25.98 10.74 35.06
CA ALA A 353 -24.75 10.91 34.26
C ALA A 353 -24.54 9.73 33.29
N THR A 354 -24.70 8.50 33.81
CA THR A 354 -24.58 7.28 33.02
C THR A 354 -25.65 7.21 31.93
N ALA A 355 -26.88 7.66 32.22
CA ALA A 355 -27.98 7.74 31.25
C ALA A 355 -27.63 8.62 30.05
N ALA A 356 -27.08 9.82 30.32
CA ALA A 356 -26.73 10.79 29.28
C ALA A 356 -25.65 10.25 28.34
N MET A 357 -24.62 9.58 28.88
CA MET A 357 -23.60 8.93 28.07
C MET A 357 -24.17 7.81 27.19
N TYR A 358 -25.02 6.96 27.74
CA TYR A 358 -25.69 5.93 26.94
C TYR A 358 -26.56 6.51 25.85
N GLN A 359 -27.24 7.63 26.10
CA GLN A 359 -28.06 8.30 25.09
C GLN A 359 -27.18 8.80 23.93
N THR A 360 -26.03 9.42 24.22
CA THR A 360 -25.08 9.89 23.21
C THR A 360 -24.50 8.72 22.40
N LEU A 361 -24.03 7.66 23.07
CA LEU A 361 -23.52 6.45 22.43
C LEU A 361 -24.61 5.79 21.57
N CYS A 362 -25.83 5.67 22.09
CA CYS A 362 -27.00 5.13 21.41
C CYS A 362 -27.27 5.89 20.10
N ASN A 363 -27.31 7.22 20.13
CA ASN A 363 -27.54 8.04 18.94
C ASN A 363 -26.42 7.89 17.91
N ALA A 364 -25.17 7.82 18.36
CA ALA A 364 -24.02 7.68 17.49
C ALA A 364 -23.99 6.30 16.80
N LEU A 365 -24.16 5.22 17.57
CA LEU A 365 -24.23 3.85 17.04
C LEU A 365 -25.40 3.67 16.06
N TYR A 366 -26.53 4.33 16.31
CA TYR A 366 -27.65 4.33 15.37
C TYR A 366 -27.29 4.98 14.03
N LYS A 367 -26.68 6.17 14.06
CA LYS A 367 -26.21 6.85 12.83
C LYS A 367 -25.23 5.98 12.05
N PHE A 368 -24.29 5.33 12.73
CA PHE A 368 -23.36 4.39 12.11
C PHE A 368 -24.10 3.23 11.44
N GLN A 369 -25.05 2.62 12.16
CA GLN A 369 -25.85 1.51 11.65
C GLN A 369 -26.70 1.88 10.43
N THR A 370 -27.23 3.10 10.36
CA THR A 370 -28.09 3.53 9.25
C THR A 370 -27.31 4.03 8.04
N THR A 371 -26.08 4.53 8.23
CA THR A 371 -25.29 5.13 7.15
C THR A 371 -24.52 4.09 6.34
N ILE A 372 -24.10 2.99 6.98
CA ILE A 372 -23.57 1.83 6.26
C ILE A 372 -24.78 1.06 5.73
N SER A 373 -25.21 1.34 4.49
CA SER A 373 -26.37 0.71 3.85
C SER A 373 -25.96 -0.27 2.76
#